data_AF-A0A536I203-F1
#
_entry.id   AF-A0A536I203-F1
#
_cell.length_a   1.000
_cell.length_b   1.000
_cell.length_c   1.000
_cell.angle_alpha   90.00
_cell.angle_beta   90.00
_cell.angle_gamma   90.00
#
_symmetry.space_group_name_H-M   'P 1'
#
loop_
_entity.id
_entity.type
_entity.pdbx_description
1 polymer ?
#
loop_
_entity_poly.entity_id
_entity_poly.type
_entity_poly.pdbx_seq_one_letter_code
_entity_poly.pdbx_strand_id
1 'polypeptide(L)' 'MSTPTPSPSPPLTCAERVLAIMTPDQRIGQLFELGLANDRLGPTEINLIRTDHIGSVWFVDRSSAELSIIRAWTTAV' A
#
# COMPACT_ATOMS: atom_id res chain seq x y z
N MET A 1 -17.12 -49.15 -0.76
CA MET A 1 -16.62 -47.96 -1.48
C MET A 1 -16.37 -46.89 -0.44
N SER A 2 -15.15 -46.36 -0.34
CA SER A 2 -14.81 -45.30 0.63
C SER A 2 -14.91 -43.93 -0.06
N THR A 3 -15.75 -43.06 0.48
CA THR A 3 -15.90 -41.67 0.02
C THR A 3 -14.69 -40.86 0.50
N PRO A 4 -13.98 -40.11 -0.38
CA PRO A 4 -12.89 -39.26 0.07
C PRO A 4 -13.42 -38.13 0.96
N THR A 5 -12.81 -37.95 2.13
CA THR A 5 -13.08 -36.80 3.00
C THR A 5 -12.35 -35.57 2.45
N PRO A 6 -13.02 -34.42 2.29
CA PRO A 6 -12.34 -33.21 1.83
C PRO A 6 -11.28 -32.77 2.86
N SER A 7 -10.08 -32.44 2.36
CA SER A 7 -9.01 -31.85 3.17
C SER A 7 -9.32 -30.37 3.42
N PRO A 8 -9.11 -29.85 4.64
CA PRO A 8 -9.29 -28.43 4.92
C PRO A 8 -8.34 -27.59 4.06
N SER A 9 -8.83 -26.46 3.55
CA SER A 9 -8.01 -25.49 2.85
C SER A 9 -7.05 -24.80 3.83
N PRO A 10 -5.82 -24.48 3.40
CA PRO A 10 -4.90 -23.69 4.21
C PRO A 10 -5.51 -22.31 4.50
N PRO A 11 -5.22 -21.72 5.67
CA PRO A 11 -5.64 -20.37 5.98
C PRO A 11 -4.96 -19.37 5.05
N LEU A 12 -5.68 -18.29 4.71
CA LEU A 12 -5.14 -17.20 3.90
C LEU A 12 -3.95 -16.52 4.60
N THR A 13 -2.94 -16.20 3.82
CA THR A 13 -1.82 -15.32 4.20
C THR A 13 -2.33 -13.91 4.55
N CYS A 14 -1.47 -13.09 5.16
CA CYS A 14 -1.80 -11.69 5.44
C CYS A 14 -2.12 -10.92 4.14
N ALA A 15 -1.27 -11.07 3.12
CA ALA A 15 -1.45 -10.41 1.84
C ALA A 15 -2.76 -10.82 1.15
N GLU A 16 -3.09 -12.11 1.15
CA GLU A 16 -4.37 -12.59 0.57
C GLU A 16 -5.58 -12.04 1.33
N ARG A 17 -5.52 -11.95 2.66
CA ARG A 17 -6.61 -11.35 3.45
C ARG A 17 -6.80 -9.87 3.15
N VAL A 18 -5.71 -9.11 3.05
CA VAL A 18 -5.76 -7.68 2.69
C VAL A 18 -6.29 -7.48 1.27
N LEU A 19 -5.79 -8.25 0.31
CA LEU A 19 -6.24 -8.16 -1.08
C LEU A 19 -7.73 -8.51 -1.24
N ALA A 20 -8.20 -9.51 -0.49
CA ALA A 20 -9.59 -9.95 -0.52
C ALA A 20 -10.58 -8.88 -0.04
N ILE A 21 -10.18 -8.00 0.89
CA ILE A 21 -11.05 -6.94 1.42
C ILE A 21 -10.95 -5.61 0.66
N MET A 22 -9.98 -5.48 -0.27
CA MET A 22 -9.82 -4.27 -1.07
C MET A 22 -10.91 -4.14 -2.14
N THR A 23 -11.41 -2.92 -2.33
CA THR A 23 -12.22 -2.55 -3.50
C THR A 23 -11.36 -2.60 -4.78
N PRO A 24 -11.98 -2.65 -5.98
CA PRO A 24 -11.24 -2.55 -7.23
C PRO A 24 -10.32 -1.32 -7.29
N ASP A 25 -10.82 -0.15 -6.88
CA ASP A 25 -10.06 1.10 -6.88
C ASP A 25 -8.86 1.04 -5.94
N GLN A 26 -9.03 0.45 -4.75
CA GLN A 26 -7.93 0.24 -3.81
C GLN A 26 -6.85 -0.67 -4.39
N ARG A 27 -7.24 -1.76 -5.07
CA ARG A 27 -6.28 -2.67 -5.72
C ARG A 27 -5.51 -1.99 -6.84
N ILE A 28 -6.19 -1.17 -7.64
CA ILE A 28 -5.58 -0.38 -8.70
C ILE A 28 -4.58 0.61 -8.10
N GLY A 29 -4.96 1.33 -7.04
CA GLY A 29 -4.10 2.28 -6.34
C GLY A 29 -2.80 1.65 -5.80
N GLN A 30 -2.84 0.38 -5.38
CA GLN A 30 -1.64 -0.34 -4.96
C GLN A 30 -0.61 -0.57 -6.09
N LEU A 31 -1.01 -0.44 -7.36
CA LEU A 31 -0.13 -0.61 -8.52
C LEU A 31 0.57 0.70 -8.93
N PHE A 32 0.25 1.83 -8.29
CA PHE A 32 0.84 3.12 -8.59
C PHE A 32 1.89 3.54 -7.57
N GLU A 33 2.91 4.23 -8.06
CA GLU A 33 3.94 4.88 -7.25
C GLU A 33 3.95 6.39 -7.49
N LEU A 34 3.88 7.17 -6.42
CA LEU A 34 3.88 8.63 -6.47
C LEU A 34 5.29 9.17 -6.19
N GLY A 35 5.84 9.88 -7.17
CA GLY A 35 7.12 10.59 -7.02
C GLY A 35 6.96 11.85 -6.16
N LEU A 36 7.76 11.94 -5.10
CA LEU A 36 7.82 13.09 -4.21
C LEU A 36 8.92 14.04 -4.67
N ALA A 37 8.52 15.22 -5.14
CA ALA A 37 9.46 16.30 -5.45
C ALA A 37 9.96 16.94 -4.15
N ASN A 38 11.26 17.23 -4.07
CA ASN A 38 11.92 17.88 -2.92
C ASN A 38 11.73 17.12 -1.58
N ASP A 39 11.54 15.80 -1.62
CA ASP A 39 11.30 14.98 -0.43
C ASP A 39 10.10 15.44 0.41
N ARG A 40 8.99 15.82 -0.24
CA ARG A 40 7.80 16.33 0.45
C ARG A 40 6.56 15.51 0.18
N LEU A 41 5.90 15.13 1.26
CA LEU A 41 4.51 14.66 1.25
C LEU A 41 3.59 15.82 1.64
N GLY A 42 3.17 16.61 0.65
CA GLY A 42 2.32 17.78 0.82
C GLY A 42 0.82 17.45 0.78
N PRO A 43 -0.05 18.47 0.88
CA PRO A 43 -1.50 18.28 0.86
C PRO A 43 -2.01 17.56 -0.39
N THR A 44 -1.41 17.82 -1.56
CA THR A 44 -1.78 17.16 -2.82
C THR A 44 -1.43 15.68 -2.78
N GLU A 45 -0.21 15.34 -2.37
CA GLU A 45 0.25 13.96 -2.28
C GLU A 45 -0.55 13.17 -1.25
N ILE A 46 -0.85 13.77 -0.10
CA ILE A 46 -1.73 13.21 0.94
C ILE A 46 -3.13 12.97 0.38
N ASN A 47 -3.67 13.91 -0.40
CA ASN A 47 -4.97 13.73 -1.02
C ASN A 47 -4.96 12.52 -1.96
N LEU A 48 -3.98 12.42 -2.86
CA LEU A 48 -3.86 11.29 -3.79
C LEU A 48 -3.76 9.94 -3.06
N ILE A 49 -3.02 9.85 -1.95
CA ILE A 49 -2.96 8.63 -1.13
C ILE A 49 -4.35 8.28 -0.57
N ARG A 50 -5.08 9.28 -0.05
CA ARG A 50 -6.37 9.05 0.62
C ARG A 50 -7.51 8.80 -0.36
N THR A 51 -7.55 9.52 -1.48
CA THR A 51 -8.65 9.47 -2.45
C THR A 51 -8.42 8.43 -3.53
N ASP A 52 -7.20 8.32 -4.04
CA ASP A 52 -6.85 7.44 -5.18
C ASP A 52 -6.10 6.17 -4.74
N HIS A 53 -5.94 5.99 -3.43
CA HIS A 53 -5.39 4.78 -2.81
C HIS A 53 -3.98 4.41 -3.27
N ILE A 54 -3.16 5.41 -3.61
CA ILE A 54 -1.77 5.23 -4.03
C ILE A 54 -1.00 4.42 -2.97
N GLY A 55 -0.47 3.26 -3.37
CA GLY A 55 0.14 2.29 -2.46
C GLY A 55 1.61 2.54 -2.14
N SER A 56 2.30 3.39 -2.92
CA SER A 56 3.72 3.64 -2.72
C SER A 56 4.14 5.06 -3.08
N VAL A 57 5.21 5.52 -2.44
CA VAL A 57 5.83 6.82 -2.68
C VAL A 57 7.34 6.65 -2.81
N TRP A 58 7.99 7.47 -3.62
CA TRP A 58 9.43 7.43 -3.81
C TRP A 58 10.02 8.82 -4.01
N PHE A 59 11.32 8.97 -3.76
CA PHE A 59 12.04 10.20 -4.03
C PHE A 59 12.45 10.26 -5.49
N VAL A 60 12.01 11.31 -6.18
CA VAL A 60 12.38 11.52 -7.59
C VAL A 60 13.87 11.89 -7.70
N ASP A 61 14.38 12.65 -6.72
CA ASP A 61 15.76 13.10 -6.67
C ASP A 61 16.61 12.27 -5.69
N ARG A 62 17.94 12.44 -5.74
CA ARG A 62 18.84 11.87 -4.74
C ARG A 62 18.55 12.49 -3.37
N SER A 63 17.79 11.76 -2.56
CA SER A 63 17.40 12.20 -1.23
C SER A 63 18.49 11.94 -0.18
N SER A 64 18.57 12.83 0.81
CA SER A 64 19.27 12.63 2.08
C SER A 64 18.30 12.59 3.26
N ALA A 65 17.02 12.33 2.98
CA ALA A 65 15.95 12.35 3.98
C ALA A 65 16.30 11.45 5.17
N GLU A 66 16.25 12.06 6.35
CA GLU A 66 16.49 11.36 7.60
C GLU A 66 15.30 10.45 7.94
N LEU A 67 15.56 9.40 8.74
CA LEU A 67 14.51 8.48 9.21
C LEU A 67 13.35 9.18 9.94
N SER A 68 13.63 10.33 10.57
CA SER A 68 12.62 11.18 11.24
C SER A 68 11.57 11.69 10.26
N ILE A 69 11.99 12.07 9.05
CA ILE A 69 11.12 12.58 7.99
C ILE A 69 10.25 11.44 7.44
N ILE A 70 10.85 10.28 7.19
CA ILE A 70 10.11 9.09 6.72
C ILE A 70 9.02 8.70 7.74
N ARG A 71 9.35 8.74 9.04
CA ARG A 71 8.39 8.44 10.11
C ARG A 71 7.25 9.46 10.17
N ALA A 72 7.54 10.74 9.92
CA ALA A 72 6.51 11.78 9.88
C ALA A 72 5.47 11.47 8.80
N TRP A 73 5.86 10.97 7.63
CA TRP A 73 4.93 10.58 6.57
C TRP A 73 4.07 9.38 6.94
N THR A 74 4.67 8.34 7.52
CA THR A 74 3.90 7.17 7.97
C THR A 74 2.85 7.51 9.04
N THR A 75 2.95 8.68 9.68
CA THR A 75 1.98 9.17 10.67
C THR A 75 0.94 10.11 10.07
N ALA A 76 1.19 10.65 8.86
CA ALA A 76 0.35 11.66 8.23
C ALA A 76 -0.83 11.07 7.42
N VAL A 77 -0.76 9.80 7.05
CA VAL A 77 -1.73 9.10 6.21
C VAL A 77 -2.39 7.93 6.93
#